data_AF-A0A370HWM3-F1
#
_entry.id   AF-A0A370HWM3-F1
#
_cell.length_a   1.000
_cell.length_b   1.000
_cell.length_c   1.000
_cell.angle_alpha   90.00
_cell.angle_beta   90.00
_cell.angle_gamma   90.00
#
_symmetry.space_group_name_H-M   'P 1'
#
loop_
_entity.id
_entity.type
_entity.pdbx_description
1 polymer ?
#
loop_
_entity_poly.entity_id
_entity_poly.type
_entity_poly.pdbx_seq_one_letter_code
_entity_poly.pdbx_strand_id
1 'polypeptide(L)'
;MALLKADVDQLNTLAGTLEEVGNAIDAVDIRSAVARVREALDGCDIVAVCEQAGEFIEGAYLRVAERERAIGSKIRTCASDFAMTDENFKKAMDEYDFHGSGAR
;
A
#
# COMPACT_ATOMS: atom_id res chain seq x y z
N MET A 1 -20.89 -15.36 15.06
CA MET A 1 -20.18 -16.56 14.54
C MET A 1 -18.73 -16.40 14.95
N ALA A 2 -18.08 -17.45 15.48
CA ALA A 2 -16.65 -17.39 15.80
C ALA A 2 -15.84 -17.83 14.57
N LEU A 3 -14.71 -17.16 14.31
CA LEU A 3 -13.76 -17.52 13.24
C LEU A 3 -13.18 -18.92 13.46
N LEU A 4 -13.08 -19.72 12.40
CA LEU A 4 -12.37 -21.00 12.43
C LEU A 4 -10.87 -20.75 12.32
N LYS A 5 -10.05 -21.69 12.80
CA LYS A 5 -8.59 -21.62 12.68
C LYS A 5 -8.12 -21.44 11.22
N ALA A 6 -8.79 -22.11 10.28
CA ALA A 6 -8.50 -21.96 8.86
C ALA A 6 -8.71 -20.51 8.36
N ASP A 7 -9.72 -19.81 8.88
CA ASP A 7 -10.00 -18.41 8.53
C ASP A 7 -8.90 -17.49 9.09
N VAL A 8 -8.48 -17.73 10.34
CA VAL A 8 -7.37 -17.00 10.98
C VAL A 8 -6.06 -17.18 10.20
N ASP A 9 -5.76 -18.40 9.75
CA ASP A 9 -4.57 -18.70 8.96
C ASP A 9 -4.61 -17.99 7.59
N GLN A 10 -5.77 -17.95 6.93
CA GLN A 10 -5.97 -17.23 5.66
C GLN A 10 -5.85 -15.71 5.83
N LEU A 11 -6.42 -15.15 6.90
CA LEU A 11 -6.30 -13.71 7.20
C LEU A 11 -4.84 -13.32 7.47
N ASN A 12 -4.10 -14.13 8.23
CA ASN A 12 -2.67 -13.90 8.44
C ASN A 12 -1.86 -14.00 7.14
N THR A 13 -2.21 -14.94 6.26
CA THR A 13 -1.57 -15.06 4.93
C THR A 13 -1.83 -13.80 4.10
N LEU A 14 -3.07 -13.35 4.02
CA LEU A 14 -3.44 -12.12 3.31
C LEU A 14 -2.70 -10.90 3.88
N ALA A 15 -2.65 -10.77 5.21
CA ALA A 15 -1.91 -9.70 5.87
C ALA A 15 -0.41 -9.72 5.56
N GLY A 16 0.18 -10.90 5.38
CA GLY A 16 1.57 -11.06 4.93
C GLY A 16 1.75 -10.62 3.49
N THR A 17 0.87 -11.05 2.58
CA THR A 17 0.91 -10.64 1.17
C THR A 17 0.80 -9.13 0.99
N LEU A 18 -0.08 -8.46 1.74
CA LEU A 18 -0.22 -6.99 1.66
C LEU A 18 1.04 -6.26 2.18
N GLU A 19 1.71 -6.81 3.18
CA GLU A 19 3.00 -6.29 3.66
C GLU A 19 4.09 -6.45 2.58
N GLU A 20 4.16 -7.62 1.94
CA GLU A 20 5.09 -7.88 0.83
C GLU A 20 4.85 -6.94 -0.35
N VAL A 21 3.58 -6.74 -0.75
CA VAL A 21 3.19 -5.80 -1.82
C VAL A 21 3.59 -4.37 -1.44
N GLY A 22 3.30 -3.94 -0.21
CA GLY A 22 3.70 -2.62 0.27
C GLY A 22 5.21 -2.42 0.19
N ASN A 23 5.99 -3.42 0.60
CA ASN A 23 7.46 -3.38 0.50
C ASN A 23 7.96 -3.36 -0.95
N ALA A 24 7.32 -4.12 -1.86
CA ALA A 24 7.69 -4.12 -3.27
C ALA A 24 7.40 -2.77 -3.95
N ILE A 25 6.31 -2.10 -3.58
CA ILE A 25 5.97 -0.76 -4.09
C ILE A 25 6.95 0.30 -3.56
N ASP A 26 7.28 0.24 -2.27
CA ASP A 26 8.24 1.15 -1.63
C ASP A 26 9.67 0.99 -2.18
N ALA A 27 10.00 -0.19 -2.69
CA ALA A 27 11.28 -0.46 -3.35
C ALA A 27 11.41 0.16 -4.76
N VAL A 28 10.34 0.78 -5.30
CA VAL A 28 10.39 1.45 -6.61
C VAL A 28 11.19 2.75 -6.48
N ASP A 29 12.45 2.71 -6.92
CA ASP A 29 13.38 3.84 -6.90
C ASP A 29 13.34 4.62 -8.23
N ILE A 30 12.68 5.77 -8.20
CA ILE A 30 12.52 6.67 -9.36
C ILE A 30 13.60 7.75 -9.33
N ARG A 31 14.02 8.19 -8.14
CA ARG A 31 15.08 9.19 -7.96
C ARG A 31 16.37 8.73 -8.60
N SER A 32 16.76 7.46 -8.47
CA SER A 32 17.92 6.92 -9.17
C SER A 32 17.74 6.91 -10.69
N ALA A 33 16.53 6.63 -11.19
CA ALA A 33 16.25 6.70 -12.62
C ALA A 33 16.33 8.15 -13.15
N VAL A 34 15.83 9.13 -12.38
CA VAL A 34 15.88 10.55 -12.74
C VAL A 34 17.30 11.11 -12.64
N ALA A 35 18.12 10.64 -11.69
CA ALA A 35 19.53 11.03 -11.61
C ALA A 35 20.29 10.69 -12.91
N ARG A 36 19.98 9.56 -13.55
CA ARG A 36 20.55 9.20 -14.86
C ARG A 36 20.09 10.14 -15.98
N VAL A 37 18.88 10.71 -15.88
CA VAL A 37 18.39 11.72 -16.82
C VAL A 37 19.16 13.03 -16.66
N ARG A 38 19.45 13.44 -15.42
CA ARG A 38 20.30 14.60 -15.11
C ARG A 38 21.69 14.46 -15.73
N GLU A 39 22.31 13.29 -15.60
CA GLU A 39 23.63 13.02 -16.21
C GLU A 39 23.60 13.10 -17.74
N ALA A 40 22.51 12.66 -18.38
CA ALA A 40 22.37 12.64 -19.83
C ALA A 40 21.99 14.01 -20.43
N LEU A 41 21.33 14.87 -19.66
CA LEU A 41 20.75 16.15 -20.11
C LEU A 41 21.30 17.35 -19.32
N ASP A 42 22.60 17.34 -19.04
CA ASP A 42 23.24 18.43 -18.31
C ASP A 42 23.00 19.79 -19.00
N GLY A 43 22.59 20.79 -18.22
CA GLY A 43 22.24 22.13 -18.70
C GLY A 43 20.85 22.28 -19.34
N CYS A 44 20.01 21.24 -19.39
CA CYS A 44 18.63 21.36 -19.86
C CYS A 44 17.64 21.59 -18.71
N ASP A 45 16.79 22.61 -18.84
CA ASP A 45 15.78 22.99 -17.84
C ASP A 45 14.74 21.87 -17.55
N ILE A 46 14.55 20.93 -18.48
CA ILE A 46 13.63 19.80 -18.32
C ILE A 46 14.04 18.88 -17.16
N VAL A 47 15.33 18.85 -16.80
CA VAL A 47 15.83 18.00 -15.71
C VAL A 47 15.17 18.35 -14.37
N ALA A 48 15.02 19.64 -14.07
CA ALA A 48 14.37 20.09 -12.83
C ALA A 48 12.89 19.65 -12.76
N VAL A 49 12.20 19.65 -13.90
CA VAL A 49 10.82 19.17 -14.00
C VAL A 49 10.75 17.66 -13.80
N CYS A 50 11.70 16.90 -14.36
CA CYS A 50 11.78 15.46 -14.17
C CYS A 50 12.05 15.08 -12.71
N GLU A 51 12.88 15.84 -11.99
CA GLU A 51 13.15 15.64 -10.56
C GLU A 51 11.93 15.87 -9.71
N GLN A 52 11.26 17.00 -9.92
CA GLN A 52 10.02 17.29 -9.21
C GLN A 52 8.96 16.22 -9.49
N ALA A 53 8.83 15.77 -10.75
CA ALA A 53 7.94 14.67 -11.09
C ALA A 53 8.33 13.36 -10.39
N GLY A 54 9.63 13.03 -10.34
CA GLY A 54 10.14 11.86 -9.63
C GLY A 54 9.78 11.84 -8.14
N GLU A 55 9.96 12.98 -7.45
CA GLU A 55 9.57 13.13 -6.04
C GLU A 55 8.06 12.94 -5.84
N PHE A 56 7.23 13.51 -6.71
CA PHE A 56 5.78 13.36 -6.62
C PHE A 56 5.33 11.90 -6.82
N ILE A 57 5.93 11.20 -7.79
CA ILE A 57 5.59 9.82 -8.09
C ILE A 57 6.05 8.89 -6.95
N GLU A 58 7.28 9.04 -6.45
CA GLU A 58 7.72 8.25 -5.27
C GLU A 58 6.85 8.51 -4.05
N GLY A 59 6.51 9.77 -3.77
CA GLY A 59 5.60 10.08 -2.68
C GLY A 59 4.22 9.44 -2.87
N ALA A 60 3.76 9.27 -4.11
CA ALA A 60 2.52 8.56 -4.41
C ALA A 60 2.65 7.05 -4.16
N TYR A 61 3.76 6.43 -4.58
CA TYR A 61 4.02 5.01 -4.31
C TYR A 61 4.15 4.74 -2.81
N LEU A 62 4.85 5.61 -2.07
CA LEU A 62 4.96 5.50 -0.61
C LEU A 62 3.58 5.51 0.07
N ARG A 63 2.68 6.42 -0.34
CA ARG A 63 1.30 6.46 0.19
C ARG A 63 0.51 5.19 -0.11
N VAL A 64 0.74 4.55 -1.27
CA VAL A 64 0.13 3.26 -1.59
C VAL A 64 0.72 2.17 -0.71
N ALA A 65 2.04 2.09 -0.59
CA ALA A 65 2.72 1.13 0.28
C ALA A 65 2.26 1.22 1.74
N GLU A 66 2.10 2.43 2.28
CA GLU A 66 1.57 2.67 3.62
C GLU A 66 0.12 2.18 3.78
N ARG A 67 -0.72 2.36 2.76
CA ARG A 67 -2.11 1.86 2.77
C ARG A 67 -2.14 0.32 2.82
N GLU A 68 -1.35 -0.34 1.99
CA GLU A 68 -1.26 -1.80 1.96
C GLU A 68 -0.82 -2.36 3.32
N ARG A 69 0.23 -1.77 3.92
CA ARG A 69 0.70 -2.14 5.26
C ARG A 69 -0.36 -1.91 6.34
N ALA A 70 -1.10 -0.80 6.27
CA ALA A 70 -2.15 -0.48 7.23
C ALA A 70 -3.30 -1.51 7.18
N ILE A 71 -3.70 -1.93 5.98
CA ILE A 71 -4.73 -2.97 5.78
C ILE A 71 -4.24 -4.29 6.35
N GLY A 72 -3.01 -4.69 6.02
CA GLY A 72 -2.41 -5.91 6.56
C GLY A 72 -2.37 -5.94 8.09
N SER A 73 -2.04 -4.80 8.72
CA SER A 73 -2.07 -4.67 10.19
C SER A 73 -3.48 -4.85 10.78
N LYS A 74 -4.51 -4.30 10.15
CA LYS A 74 -5.90 -4.46 10.63
C LYS A 74 -6.42 -5.87 10.43
N ILE A 75 -6.06 -6.53 9.32
CA ILE A 75 -6.39 -7.94 9.10
C ILE A 75 -5.74 -8.82 10.18
N ARG A 76 -4.48 -8.57 10.52
CA ARG A 76 -3.81 -9.24 11.66
C ARG A 76 -4.53 -8.99 12.99
N THR A 77 -4.97 -7.76 13.22
CA THR A 77 -5.73 -7.39 14.42
C THR A 77 -7.06 -8.16 14.49
N CYS A 78 -7.80 -8.23 13.38
CA CYS A 78 -9.03 -9.01 13.25
C CYS A 78 -8.79 -10.51 13.52
N ALA A 79 -7.74 -11.08 12.92
CA ALA A 79 -7.36 -12.47 13.11
C ALA A 79 -6.98 -12.79 14.57
N SER A 80 -6.45 -11.80 15.30
CA SER A 80 -6.08 -11.94 16.72
C SER A 80 -7.25 -11.74 17.69
N ASP A 81 -8.29 -11.01 17.27
CA ASP A 81 -9.45 -10.70 18.08
C ASP A 81 -10.61 -11.65 17.78
N PHE A 82 -10.68 -12.76 18.52
CA PHE A 82 -11.76 -13.75 18.44
C PHE A 82 -13.17 -13.17 18.73
N ALA A 83 -13.28 -11.94 19.27
CA ALA A 83 -14.54 -11.25 19.50
C ALA A 83 -14.88 -10.24 18.38
N MET A 84 -14.01 -10.03 17.39
CA MET A 84 -14.31 -9.16 16.26
C MET A 84 -15.40 -9.82 15.39
N THR A 85 -16.54 -9.15 15.29
CA THR A 85 -17.64 -9.55 14.41
C THR A 85 -17.39 -9.07 12.97
N ASP A 86 -18.03 -9.72 11.99
CA ASP A 86 -17.97 -9.30 10.59
C ASP A 86 -18.37 -7.82 10.39
N GLU A 87 -19.30 -7.30 11.20
CA GLU A 87 -19.69 -5.88 11.20
C GLU A 87 -18.56 -4.96 11.66
N ASN A 88 -17.82 -5.35 12.70
CA ASN A 88 -16.67 -4.58 13.18
C ASN A 88 -15.55 -4.57 12.13
N PHE A 89 -15.33 -5.70 11.46
CA PHE A 89 -14.36 -5.80 10.36
C PHE A 89 -14.76 -4.90 9.18
N LYS A 90 -16.03 -4.99 8.74
CA LYS A 90 -16.56 -4.15 7.66
C LYS A 90 -16.39 -2.66 7.98
N LYS A 91 -16.75 -2.24 9.19
CA LYS A 91 -16.59 -0.84 9.62
C LYS A 91 -15.13 -0.37 9.58
N ALA A 92 -14.20 -1.22 9.99
CA ALA A 92 -12.76 -0.91 9.95
C ALA A 92 -12.20 -0.80 8.52
N MET A 93 -12.81 -1.51 7.54
CA MET A 93 -12.49 -1.40 6.12
C MET A 93 -13.16 -0.18 5.47
N ASP A 94 -14.39 0.15 5.84
CA ASP A 94 -15.12 1.34 5.38
C ASP A 94 -14.39 2.65 5.77
N GLU A 95 -13.63 2.65 6.88
CA GLU A 95 -12.76 3.79 7.28
C GLU A 95 -11.64 4.12 6.27
N TYR A 96 -11.27 3.18 5.39
CA TYR A 96 -10.17 3.38 4.43
C TYR A 96 -10.60 3.82 3.03
N ASP A 97 -11.87 4.20 2.84
CA ASP A 97 -12.40 4.73 1.58
C ASP A 97 -12.19 3.78 0.38
N PHE A 98 -12.30 2.46 0.64
CA PHE A 98 -12.31 1.45 -0.41
C PHE A 98 -13.68 1.42 -1.10
N HIS A 99 -13.88 2.33 -2.05
CA HIS A 99 -14.94 2.18 -3.03
C HIS A 99 -14.44 1.25 -4.14
N GLY A 100 -14.92 0.00 -4.15
CA GLY A 100 -14.70 -0.89 -5.28
C GLY A 100 -15.13 -0.19 -6.57
N SER A 101 -14.22 -0.01 -7.53
CA SER A 101 -14.52 0.61 -8.82
C SER A 101 -15.37 -0.33 -9.67
N GLY A 102 -16.63 -0.51 -9.27
CA GLY A 102 -17.56 -1.46 -9.88
C GLY A 102 -19.02 -1.19 -9.54
N ALA A 103 -19.36 0.00 -9.03
CA ALA A 103 -20.73 0.41 -8.80
C ALA A 103 -20.93 1.90 -9.14
N ARG A 104 -20.85 2.22 -10.45
CA ARG A 104 -21.63 3.28 -11.08
C ARG A 104 -22.01 2.84 -12.48
#